data_AF-A0A6N3TA57-F1
#
_entry.id   AF-A0A6N3TA57-F1
#
_cell.length_a   1.000
_cell.length_b   1.000
_cell.length_c   1.000
_cell.angle_alpha   90.00
_cell.angle_beta   90.00
_cell.angle_gamma   90.00
#
_symmetry.space_group_name_H-M   'P 1'
#
loop_
_entity.id
_entity.type
_entity.pdbx_description
1 polymer ?
#
loop_
_entity_poly.entity_id
_entity_poly.type
_entity_poly.pdbx_seq_one_letter_code
_entity_poly.pdbx_strand_id
1 'polypeptide(L)'
;MSYPTFDDLPFNKRPDLSPYLIHLTKNTKPKDDYSAYENLVSILQTGRIWGSGKDGYIRGGMKAACFMDVPFASLKYVLTPENTKPSEPQYEPYGIVIGKASGYKRGLRPVLYLSDEEVQLLGIPKAEQWRVVRLEKRDDDWVNWVHEREWRCEGTYKLRATVSALHAVSHMPTGGVVCVRCR
;
A
#
# COMPACT_ATOMS: atom_id res chain seq x y z
N MET A 1 29.87 -13.42 -9.38
CA MET A 1 29.13 -12.25 -9.93
C MET A 1 28.51 -11.51 -8.76
N SER A 2 28.69 -10.20 -8.66
CA SER A 2 28.00 -9.38 -7.64
C SER A 2 26.57 -9.14 -8.11
N TYR A 3 25.59 -9.28 -7.22
CA TYR A 3 24.22 -8.86 -7.52
C TYR A 3 24.16 -7.32 -7.60
N PRO A 4 23.26 -6.75 -8.42
CA PRO A 4 23.06 -5.30 -8.45
C PRO A 4 22.64 -4.79 -7.08
N THR A 5 23.11 -3.59 -6.72
CA THR A 5 22.60 -2.89 -5.53
C THR A 5 21.18 -2.37 -5.81
N PHE A 6 20.45 -1.95 -4.77
CA PHE A 6 19.09 -1.45 -4.95
C PHE A 6 19.04 -0.22 -5.88
N ASP A 7 20.06 0.64 -5.82
CA ASP A 7 20.15 1.85 -6.63
C ASP A 7 20.47 1.55 -8.10
N ASP A 8 20.99 0.35 -8.39
CA ASP A 8 21.27 -0.13 -9.76
C ASP A 8 20.02 -0.72 -10.44
N LEU A 9 18.89 -0.82 -9.73
CA LEU A 9 17.64 -1.33 -10.31
C LEU A 9 17.09 -0.34 -11.36
N PRO A 10 16.45 -0.83 -12.44
CA PRO A 10 16.13 -0.03 -13.62
C PRO A 10 14.89 0.88 -13.46
N PHE A 11 14.77 1.58 -12.33
CA PHE A 11 13.65 2.51 -12.06
C PHE A 11 13.55 3.63 -13.10
N ASN A 12 14.68 4.06 -13.68
CA ASN A 12 14.73 5.08 -14.72
C ASN A 12 14.46 4.54 -16.14
N LYS A 13 14.53 3.23 -16.35
CA LYS A 13 14.26 2.58 -17.65
C LYS A 13 12.85 2.01 -17.75
N ARG A 14 12.16 1.88 -16.62
CA ARG A 14 10.82 1.32 -16.51
C ARG A 14 9.91 2.31 -15.80
N PRO A 15 9.12 3.12 -16.53
CA PRO A 15 8.28 4.16 -15.94
C PRO A 15 7.14 3.61 -15.07
N ASP A 16 6.86 2.30 -15.17
CA ASP A 16 5.92 1.55 -14.33
C ASP A 16 6.53 1.09 -12.99
N LEU A 17 7.84 1.31 -12.76
CA LEU A 17 8.50 0.99 -11.49
C LEU A 17 8.77 2.25 -10.66
N SER A 18 8.65 2.12 -9.34
CA SER A 18 9.00 3.15 -8.38
C SER A 18 10.04 2.62 -7.39
N PRO A 19 11.01 3.42 -6.91
CA PRO A 19 11.84 3.04 -5.77
C PRO A 19 11.09 3.20 -4.43
N TYR A 20 9.85 3.67 -4.47
CA TYR A 20 9.03 3.99 -3.31
C TYR A 20 7.79 3.10 -3.19
N LEU A 21 7.28 2.99 -1.96
CA LEU A 21 6.00 2.42 -1.59
C LEU A 21 5.12 3.53 -1.04
N ILE A 22 3.83 3.51 -1.37
CA ILE A 22 2.87 4.55 -1.01
C ILE A 22 1.78 3.96 -0.12
N HIS A 23 1.57 4.53 1.07
CA HIS A 23 0.41 4.26 1.90
C HIS A 23 -0.55 5.44 1.78
N LEU A 24 -1.70 5.25 1.12
CA LEU A 24 -2.75 6.25 1.11
C LEU A 24 -3.68 6.05 2.30
N THR A 25 -4.00 7.15 2.96
CA THR A 25 -5.03 7.21 3.99
C THR A 25 -6.40 7.36 3.34
N LYS A 26 -7.45 6.94 4.04
CA LYS A 26 -8.84 7.04 3.58
C LYS A 26 -9.73 7.63 4.66
N ASN A 27 -10.87 8.17 4.24
CA ASN A 27 -11.94 8.64 5.09
C ASN A 27 -12.50 7.45 5.86
N THR A 28 -12.56 7.59 7.18
CA THR A 28 -13.18 6.64 8.08
C THR A 28 -14.33 7.30 8.84
N LYS A 29 -14.81 8.47 8.41
CA LYS A 29 -15.89 9.22 9.05
C LYS A 29 -17.15 8.40 9.35
N PRO A 30 -17.64 7.54 8.43
CA PRO A 30 -18.78 6.68 8.73
C PRO A 30 -18.57 5.72 9.91
N LYS A 31 -17.32 5.44 10.29
CA LYS A 31 -16.92 4.51 11.35
C LYS A 31 -16.44 5.21 12.62
N ASP A 32 -15.65 6.28 12.50
CA ASP A 32 -14.97 6.92 13.63
C ASP A 32 -14.81 8.45 13.50
N ASP A 33 -15.50 9.09 12.56
CA ASP A 33 -15.50 10.54 12.28
C ASP A 33 -14.15 11.16 11.82
N TYR A 34 -13.16 10.36 11.39
CA TYR A 34 -11.90 10.88 10.85
C TYR A 34 -11.86 10.96 9.30
N SER A 35 -11.40 12.09 8.77
CA SER A 35 -11.05 12.25 7.36
C SER A 35 -9.69 11.61 7.02
N ALA A 36 -9.41 11.39 5.73
CA ALA A 36 -8.06 10.96 5.30
C ALA A 36 -6.96 11.93 5.74
N TYR A 37 -7.21 13.24 5.68
CA TYR A 37 -6.24 14.22 6.14
C TYR A 37 -5.94 14.08 7.65
N GLU A 38 -6.97 13.93 8.48
CA GLU A 38 -6.78 13.72 9.93
C GLU A 38 -6.07 12.40 10.22
N ASN A 39 -6.36 11.34 9.45
CA ASN A 39 -5.62 10.09 9.52
C ASN A 39 -4.14 10.27 9.16
N LEU A 40 -3.81 11.07 8.14
CA LEU A 40 -2.43 11.42 7.82
C LEU A 40 -1.77 12.19 8.98
N VAL A 41 -2.44 13.19 9.54
CA VAL A 41 -1.94 13.96 10.70
C VAL A 41 -1.66 13.03 11.89
N SER A 42 -2.58 12.11 12.19
CA SER A 42 -2.42 11.11 13.25
C SER A 42 -1.20 10.20 13.01
N ILE A 43 -0.98 9.73 11.78
CA ILE A 43 0.20 8.94 11.42
C ILE A 43 1.49 9.75 11.64
N LEU A 44 1.49 11.03 11.26
CA LEU A 44 2.66 11.92 11.42
C LEU A 44 2.96 12.21 12.90
N GLN A 45 1.94 12.41 13.72
CA GLN A 45 2.09 12.65 15.16
C GLN A 45 2.53 11.39 15.92
N THR A 46 1.94 10.24 15.61
CA THR A 46 2.19 8.99 16.33
C THR A 46 3.38 8.21 15.79
N GLY A 47 3.81 8.52 14.56
CA GLY A 47 4.82 7.77 13.82
C GLY A 47 4.39 6.33 13.54
N ARG A 48 3.09 6.05 13.35
CA ARG A 48 2.57 4.68 13.23
C ARG A 48 1.51 4.58 12.14
N ILE A 49 1.71 3.62 11.23
CA ILE A 49 0.69 3.16 10.28
C ILE A 49 0.11 1.86 10.84
N TRP A 50 -1.16 1.90 11.21
CA TRP A 50 -1.85 0.79 11.85
C TRP A 50 -2.28 -0.23 10.81
N GLY A 51 -2.16 -1.51 11.15
CA GLY A 51 -2.61 -2.57 10.26
C GLY A 51 -4.13 -2.69 10.21
N SER A 52 -4.69 -2.85 9.02
CA SER A 52 -6.08 -3.27 8.82
C SER A 52 -6.20 -4.78 9.04
N GLY A 53 -7.37 -5.27 9.43
CA GLY A 53 -7.62 -6.70 9.70
C GLY A 53 -8.48 -7.35 8.61
N LYS A 54 -9.50 -8.13 9.01
CA LYS A 54 -10.44 -8.81 8.09
C LYS A 54 -11.15 -7.85 7.12
N ASP A 55 -11.40 -6.61 7.55
CA ASP A 55 -11.98 -5.54 6.73
C ASP A 55 -11.10 -5.14 5.52
N GLY A 56 -9.83 -5.58 5.47
CA GLY A 56 -8.84 -5.24 4.45
C GLY A 56 -8.38 -6.42 3.58
N TYR A 57 -9.23 -7.44 3.38
CA TYR A 57 -8.92 -8.62 2.56
C TYR A 57 -7.71 -9.45 3.05
N ILE A 58 -7.36 -9.37 4.34
CA ILE A 58 -6.22 -10.10 4.93
C ILE A 58 -6.65 -11.49 5.39
N ARG A 59 -5.95 -12.52 4.91
CA ARG A 59 -6.17 -13.92 5.32
C ARG A 59 -5.61 -14.20 6.73
N GLY A 60 -6.25 -15.15 7.42
CA GLY A 60 -5.75 -15.68 8.69
C GLY A 60 -6.03 -14.80 9.93
N GLY A 61 -6.80 -13.72 9.81
CA GLY A 61 -7.18 -12.87 10.95
C GLY A 61 -6.06 -12.00 11.51
N MET A 62 -4.89 -12.00 10.86
CA MET A 62 -3.79 -11.10 11.17
C MET A 62 -4.08 -9.70 10.66
N LYS A 63 -3.40 -8.71 11.23
CA LYS A 63 -3.42 -7.33 10.74
C LYS A 63 -2.18 -7.04 9.92
N ALA A 64 -2.29 -6.18 8.92
CA ALA A 64 -1.12 -5.68 8.20
C ALA A 64 -1.30 -4.22 7.75
N ALA A 65 -0.22 -3.45 7.78
CA ALA A 65 -0.16 -2.15 7.16
C ALA A 65 0.12 -2.33 5.66
N CYS A 66 -0.75 -1.78 4.81
CA CYS A 66 -0.71 -1.98 3.35
C CYS A 66 -0.07 -0.79 2.63
N PHE A 67 0.63 -1.07 1.55
CA PHE A 67 1.31 -0.09 0.71
C PHE A 67 1.20 -0.52 -0.75
N MET A 68 1.20 0.45 -1.67
CA MET A 68 1.17 0.20 -3.10
C MET A 68 2.53 0.48 -3.73
N ASP A 69 2.92 -0.35 -4.70
CA ASP A 69 4.09 -0.15 -5.56
C ASP A 69 3.65 0.43 -6.91
N VAL A 70 3.16 1.68 -6.85
CA VAL A 70 2.66 2.43 -8.00
C VAL A 70 3.49 3.71 -8.16
N PRO A 71 3.99 4.03 -9.37
CA PRO A 71 4.63 5.31 -9.65
C PRO A 71 3.69 6.49 -9.37
N PHE A 72 4.20 7.61 -8.86
CA PHE A 72 3.37 8.79 -8.57
C PHE A 72 2.57 9.29 -9.77
N ALA A 73 3.16 9.26 -10.96
CA ALA A 73 2.49 9.67 -12.21
C ALA A 73 1.28 8.78 -12.55
N SER A 74 1.23 7.57 -12.02
CA SER A 74 0.17 6.59 -12.22
C SER A 74 -0.92 6.67 -11.15
N LEU A 75 -0.77 7.48 -10.09
CA LEU A 75 -1.79 7.62 -9.05
C LEU A 75 -3.13 8.14 -9.59
N LYS A 76 -3.14 8.84 -10.72
CA LYS A 76 -4.38 9.26 -11.42
C LYS A 76 -5.27 8.10 -11.85
N TYR A 77 -4.72 6.89 -11.96
CA TYR A 77 -5.47 5.66 -12.27
C TYR A 77 -5.96 4.93 -11.01
N VAL A 78 -5.43 5.29 -9.84
CA VAL A 78 -5.86 4.76 -8.54
C VAL A 78 -6.90 5.68 -7.91
N LEU A 79 -6.69 6.99 -8.00
CA LEU A 79 -7.56 8.03 -7.45
C LEU A 79 -8.61 8.46 -8.48
N THR A 80 -9.45 7.50 -8.89
CA THR A 80 -10.59 7.75 -9.79
C THR A 80 -11.82 8.19 -8.99
N PRO A 81 -12.82 8.83 -9.63
CA PRO A 81 -14.07 9.21 -8.96
C PRO A 81 -14.76 8.06 -8.23
N GLU A 82 -14.66 6.84 -8.76
CA GLU A 82 -15.21 5.62 -8.16
C GLU A 82 -14.46 5.26 -6.87
N ASN A 83 -13.12 5.28 -6.90
CA ASN A 83 -12.28 4.91 -5.75
C ASN A 83 -12.23 6.00 -4.67
N THR A 84 -12.51 7.26 -5.03
CA THR A 84 -12.53 8.41 -4.10
C THR A 84 -13.95 8.81 -3.70
N LYS A 85 -14.95 7.93 -3.88
CA LYS A 85 -16.36 8.26 -3.61
C LYS A 85 -16.55 8.66 -2.14
N PRO A 86 -17.08 9.86 -1.83
CA PRO A 86 -17.12 10.38 -0.46
C PRO A 86 -17.88 9.50 0.55
N SER A 87 -18.85 8.72 0.10
CA SER A 87 -19.64 7.84 0.97
C SER A 87 -18.86 6.62 1.47
N GLU A 88 -17.89 6.14 0.67
CA GLU A 88 -17.11 4.93 0.97
C GLU A 88 -15.82 4.93 0.12
N PRO A 89 -14.86 5.82 0.41
CA PRO A 89 -13.67 5.92 -0.42
C PRO A 89 -12.74 4.74 -0.13
N GLN A 90 -12.27 4.11 -1.20
CA GLN A 90 -11.20 3.11 -1.14
C GLN A 90 -9.84 3.80 -0.94
N TYR A 91 -9.61 4.89 -1.66
CA TYR A 91 -8.38 5.67 -1.64
C TYR A 91 -8.68 7.16 -1.64
N GLU A 92 -7.82 7.95 -0.96
CA GLU A 92 -7.86 9.40 -0.99
C GLU A 92 -6.46 9.99 -1.17
N PRO A 93 -6.35 11.26 -1.64
CA PRO A 93 -5.07 11.85 -2.08
C PRO A 93 -4.18 12.32 -0.92
N TYR A 94 -4.18 11.60 0.20
CA TYR A 94 -3.35 11.86 1.38
C TYR A 94 -2.57 10.60 1.74
N GLY A 95 -1.28 10.70 2.04
CA GLY A 95 -0.50 9.49 2.34
C GLY A 95 0.95 9.68 2.78
N ILE A 96 1.61 8.55 3.00
CA ILE A 96 3.03 8.43 3.37
C ILE A 96 3.80 7.67 2.29
N VAL A 97 5.04 8.10 2.05
CA VAL A 97 5.95 7.50 1.08
C VAL A 97 7.16 6.92 1.80
N ILE A 98 7.48 5.66 1.50
CA ILE A 98 8.60 4.90 2.08
C ILE A 98 9.51 4.39 0.97
N GLY A 99 10.84 4.52 1.11
CA GLY A 99 11.77 3.89 0.16
C GLY A 99 11.78 2.36 0.32
N LYS A 100 11.65 1.60 -0.76
CA LYS A 100 11.58 0.12 -0.72
C LYS A 100 12.77 -0.51 -0.01
N ALA A 101 14.00 -0.04 -0.27
CA ALA A 101 15.19 -0.56 0.42
C ALA A 101 15.11 -0.43 1.94
N SER A 102 14.71 0.76 2.43
CA SER A 102 14.51 1.02 3.86
C SER A 102 13.33 0.21 4.42
N GLY A 103 12.24 0.17 3.66
CA GLY A 103 11.04 -0.60 3.95
C GLY A 103 11.30 -2.09 4.14
N TYR A 104 12.01 -2.70 3.20
CA TYR A 104 12.33 -4.13 3.20
C TYR A 104 13.17 -4.52 4.42
N LYS A 105 14.16 -3.71 4.78
CA LYS A 105 14.96 -3.90 6.01
C LYS A 105 14.11 -3.85 7.30
N ARG A 106 12.89 -3.32 7.22
CA ARG A 106 11.99 -3.06 8.36
C ARG A 106 10.71 -3.88 8.31
N GLY A 107 10.73 -4.99 7.56
CA GLY A 107 9.62 -5.95 7.54
C GLY A 107 8.61 -5.75 6.42
N LEU A 108 8.75 -4.72 5.56
CA LEU A 108 7.91 -4.63 4.37
C LEU A 108 8.25 -5.77 3.41
N ARG A 109 7.22 -6.46 2.93
CA ARG A 109 7.33 -7.55 1.97
C ARG A 109 6.31 -7.36 0.85
N PRO A 110 6.64 -7.74 -0.39
CA PRO A 110 5.63 -7.85 -1.43
C PRO A 110 4.61 -8.92 -1.05
N VAL A 111 3.37 -8.70 -1.46
CA VAL A 111 2.28 -9.66 -1.34
C VAL A 111 2.49 -10.86 -2.26
N LEU A 112 2.06 -12.03 -1.79
CA LEU A 112 1.92 -13.27 -2.54
C LEU A 112 0.50 -13.36 -3.09
N TYR A 113 0.35 -13.32 -4.40
CA TYR A 113 -0.94 -13.49 -5.07
C TYR A 113 -1.15 -14.96 -5.38
N LEU A 114 -2.01 -15.63 -4.61
CA LEU A 114 -2.21 -17.07 -4.68
C LEU A 114 -3.71 -17.40 -4.57
N SER A 115 -4.12 -18.45 -5.27
CA SER A 115 -5.43 -19.08 -5.10
C SER A 115 -5.50 -19.84 -3.77
N ASP A 116 -6.72 -20.18 -3.32
CA ASP A 116 -6.92 -21.05 -2.16
C ASP A 116 -6.20 -22.41 -2.30
N GLU A 117 -6.21 -22.97 -3.50
CA GLU A 117 -5.56 -24.24 -3.81
C GLU A 117 -4.04 -24.13 -3.71
N GLU A 118 -3.44 -23.09 -4.30
CA GLU A 118 -1.99 -22.85 -4.22
C GLU A 118 -1.52 -22.65 -2.77
N VAL A 119 -2.30 -21.93 -1.95
CA VAL A 119 -1.99 -21.75 -0.52
C VAL A 119 -1.89 -23.09 0.20
N GLN A 120 -2.79 -24.03 -0.11
CA GLN A 120 -2.79 -25.38 0.47
C GLN A 120 -1.67 -26.25 -0.10
N LEU A 121 -1.53 -26.29 -1.42
CA LEU A 121 -0.57 -27.12 -2.14
C LEU A 121 0.88 -26.74 -1.80
N LEU A 122 1.18 -25.43 -1.74
CA LEU A 122 2.50 -24.91 -1.38
C LEU A 122 2.74 -24.91 0.14
N GLY A 123 1.72 -25.24 0.95
CA GLY A 123 1.83 -25.31 2.40
C GLY A 123 2.19 -23.97 3.03
N ILE A 124 1.61 -22.86 2.56
CA ILE A 124 1.95 -21.52 3.06
C ILE A 124 1.66 -21.43 4.57
N PRO A 125 2.69 -21.16 5.42
CA PRO A 125 2.51 -21.13 6.87
C PRO A 125 1.47 -20.09 7.29
N LYS A 126 0.68 -20.39 8.34
CA LYS A 126 -0.29 -19.43 8.89
C LYS A 126 0.35 -18.09 9.24
N ALA A 127 1.59 -18.08 9.74
CA ALA A 127 2.34 -16.87 10.07
C ALA A 127 2.74 -16.01 8.86
N GLU A 128 2.56 -16.50 7.63
CA GLU A 128 2.87 -15.78 6.39
C GLU A 128 1.61 -15.30 5.66
N GLN A 129 0.42 -15.71 6.11
CA GLN A 129 -0.84 -15.40 5.42
C GLN A 129 -1.22 -13.91 5.46
N TRP A 130 -0.58 -13.10 6.32
CA TRP A 130 -0.81 -11.65 6.39
C TRP A 130 -0.40 -10.95 5.09
N ARG A 131 0.51 -11.56 4.31
CA ARG A 131 0.94 -11.09 2.98
C ARG A 131 0.41 -11.93 1.83
N VAL A 132 -0.63 -12.75 2.03
CA VAL A 132 -1.28 -13.49 0.94
C VAL A 132 -2.55 -12.76 0.53
N VAL A 133 -2.68 -12.48 -0.76
CA VAL A 133 -3.90 -11.95 -1.40
C VAL A 133 -4.41 -12.96 -2.39
N ARG A 134 -5.73 -13.11 -2.43
CA ARG A 134 -6.39 -14.08 -3.28
C ARG A 134 -6.27 -13.67 -4.75
N LEU A 135 -5.79 -14.59 -5.59
CA LEU A 135 -5.77 -14.47 -7.04
C LEU A 135 -6.33 -15.75 -7.64
N GLU A 136 -7.55 -15.68 -8.16
CA GLU A 136 -8.17 -16.83 -8.83
C GLU A 136 -9.30 -16.40 -9.76
N LYS A 137 -9.46 -17.16 -10.84
CA LYS A 137 -10.62 -17.08 -11.72
C LYS A 137 -11.60 -18.18 -11.32
N ARG A 138 -12.85 -17.79 -11.11
CA ARG A 138 -14.03 -18.68 -11.02
C ARG A 138 -14.88 -18.45 -12.26
N ASP A 139 -15.79 -19.39 -12.54
CA ASP A 139 -16.55 -19.46 -13.80
C ASP A 139 -16.97 -18.08 -14.35
N ASP A 140 -17.66 -17.28 -13.52
CA ASP A 140 -18.15 -15.94 -13.87
C ASP A 140 -17.53 -14.79 -13.05
N ASP A 141 -16.53 -15.05 -12.20
CA ASP A 141 -15.94 -14.02 -11.31
C ASP A 141 -14.40 -14.09 -11.29
N TRP A 142 -13.75 -12.94 -11.26
CA TRP A 142 -12.30 -12.84 -11.27
C TRP A 142 -11.80 -12.01 -10.09
N VAL A 143 -11.17 -12.68 -9.13
CA VAL A 143 -10.53 -12.00 -8.00
C VAL A 143 -9.09 -11.70 -8.40
N ASN A 144 -8.80 -10.45 -8.78
CA ASN A 144 -7.48 -10.03 -9.24
C ASN A 144 -7.07 -8.63 -8.74
N TRP A 145 -6.17 -8.60 -7.76
CA TRP A 145 -5.61 -7.39 -7.14
C TRP A 145 -4.15 -7.14 -7.53
N VAL A 146 -3.64 -7.80 -8.58
CA VAL A 146 -2.22 -7.72 -8.98
C VAL A 146 -1.82 -6.30 -9.41
N HIS A 147 -2.78 -5.54 -9.95
CA HIS A 147 -2.56 -4.18 -10.42
C HIS A 147 -2.15 -3.19 -9.30
N GLU A 148 -2.52 -3.45 -8.05
CA GLU A 148 -2.10 -2.63 -6.89
C GLU A 148 -0.64 -2.87 -6.49
N ARG A 149 -0.06 -3.99 -6.94
CA ARG A 149 1.32 -4.42 -6.63
C ARG A 149 1.62 -4.24 -5.14
N GLU A 150 0.78 -4.85 -4.33
CA GLU A 150 0.68 -4.55 -2.90
C GLU A 150 1.93 -5.03 -2.14
N TRP A 151 2.34 -4.24 -1.16
CA TRP A 151 3.32 -4.56 -0.14
C TRP A 151 2.69 -4.43 1.24
N ARG A 152 3.11 -5.28 2.17
CA ARG A 152 2.58 -5.27 3.54
C ARG A 152 3.68 -5.29 4.58
N CYS A 153 3.37 -4.79 5.78
CA CYS A 153 4.07 -5.09 7.03
C CYS A 153 3.09 -5.79 7.96
N GLU A 154 3.47 -6.90 8.58
CA GLU A 154 2.66 -7.50 9.64
C GLU A 154 2.44 -6.50 10.79
N GLY A 155 1.19 -6.39 11.26
CA GLY A 155 0.80 -5.50 12.34
C GLY A 155 0.93 -4.02 12.00
N THR A 156 1.57 -3.27 12.89
CA THR A 156 1.75 -1.80 12.78
C THR A 156 3.14 -1.49 12.22
N TYR A 157 3.19 -0.72 11.15
CA TYR A 157 4.45 -0.18 10.63
C TYR A 157 4.81 1.11 11.35
N LYS A 158 5.95 1.12 12.04
CA LYS A 158 6.47 2.33 12.69
C LYS A 158 7.16 3.22 11.65
N LEU A 159 7.04 4.53 11.73
CA LEU A 159 7.82 5.49 10.94
C LEU A 159 9.14 5.82 11.65
N ARG A 160 10.12 6.33 10.89
CA ARG A 160 11.32 6.94 11.49
C ARG A 160 11.00 8.38 11.87
N ALA A 161 11.67 8.89 12.92
CA ALA A 161 11.43 10.22 13.47
C ALA A 161 11.71 11.37 12.48
N THR A 162 12.45 11.12 11.39
CA THR A 162 12.76 12.13 10.39
C THR A 162 11.73 12.09 9.26
N VAL A 163 10.80 13.04 9.33
CA VAL A 163 9.80 13.30 8.29
C VAL A 163 10.32 14.41 7.37
N SER A 164 10.24 14.23 6.05
CA SER A 164 10.41 15.29 5.07
C SER A 164 9.12 15.42 4.28
N ALA A 165 8.48 16.59 4.34
CA ALA A 165 7.32 16.85 3.49
C ALA A 165 7.71 16.73 2.02
N LEU A 166 7.00 15.87 1.29
CA LEU A 166 7.02 15.83 -0.16
C LEU A 166 5.60 16.25 -0.59
N HIS A 167 5.50 17.20 -1.51
CA HIS A 167 4.24 17.49 -2.18
C HIS A 167 4.34 16.90 -3.58
N ALA A 168 3.49 15.91 -3.87
CA ALA A 168 3.45 15.26 -5.16
C ALA A 168 2.23 15.76 -5.92
N VAL A 169 2.39 16.83 -6.70
CA VAL A 169 1.31 17.32 -7.56
C VAL A 169 1.27 16.47 -8.83
N SER A 170 0.43 15.44 -8.86
CA SER A 170 -0.04 14.89 -10.13
C SER A 170 -1.17 15.77 -10.64
N HIS A 171 -1.15 16.15 -11.92
CA HIS A 171 -2.27 16.81 -12.59
C HIS A 171 -3.48 15.85 -12.57
N MET A 172 -4.35 15.97 -11.57
CA MET A 172 -5.65 15.30 -11.56
C MET A 172 -6.75 16.33 -11.83
N PRO A 173 -7.86 15.93 -12.46
CA PRO A 173 -8.99 16.82 -12.72
C PRO A 173 -9.60 17.47 -11.46
N THR A 174 -9.29 16.96 -10.26
CA THR A 174 -9.95 17.31 -9.00
C THR A 174 -9.02 17.76 -7.87
N GLY A 175 -7.70 17.86 -8.08
CA GLY A 175 -6.74 18.33 -7.05
C GLY A 175 -5.35 17.68 -7.09
N GLY A 176 -4.46 18.09 -6.19
CA GLY A 176 -3.11 17.50 -6.02
C GLY A 176 -3.07 16.37 -4.97
N VAL A 177 -1.98 15.58 -4.95
CA VAL A 177 -1.76 14.53 -3.93
C VAL A 177 -0.78 15.02 -2.86
N VAL A 178 -1.15 14.88 -1.59
CA VAL A 178 -0.28 15.21 -0.46
C VAL A 178 0.33 13.91 0.07
N CYS A 179 1.62 13.72 -0.17
CA CYS A 179 2.33 12.49 0.18
C CYS A 179 3.61 12.80 0.93
N VAL A 180 3.63 12.64 2.25
CA VAL A 180 4.80 12.97 3.06
C VAL A 180 5.84 11.84 3.00
N ARG A 181 7.10 12.19 2.73
CA ARG A 181 8.19 11.21 2.65
C ARG A 181 8.88 11.02 4.00
N CYS A 182 8.91 9.79 4.51
CA CYS A 182 9.72 9.45 5.68
C CYS A 182 11.04 8.81 5.23
N ARG A 183 12.17 9.23 5.82
CA ARG A 183 13.51 8.68 5.51
C ARG A 183 13.88 7.53 6.45
#